data_AF-A0A4S8JNQ0-F1
#
_entry.id   AF-A0A4S8JNQ0-F1
#
_cell.length_a   1.000
_cell.length_b   1.000
_cell.length_c   1.000
_cell.angle_alpha   90.00
_cell.angle_beta   90.00
_cell.angle_gamma   90.00
#
_symmetry.space_group_name_H-M   'P 1'
#
loop_
_entity.id
_entity.type
_entity.pdbx_description
1 polymer ?
#
loop_
_entity_poly.entity_id
_entity_poly.type
_entity_poly.pdbx_seq_one_letter_code
_entity_poly.pdbx_strand_id
1 'polypeptide(L)'
;MKITEQLYWSLLSDSPPIWAKAIGGVSMLITLFLSMFLLFQHLSAYNNPEEQKFLVGVILMVPCYAIESYVSLVNPSISVDCEILRDCYEAFAMYCFGRYLVACLGGEERTIEFLKRQGATSSNTPLSKDAFEKGVIKHPFPMNYILKPWKLGEWFYQIIKIGIVQYMIIKTTTAILAVFLEAFGVYCDGQFKWSCG
;
A
#
# COMPACT_ATOMS: atom_id res chain seq x y z
N MET A 1 -14.94 -7.10 -40.16
CA MET A 1 -15.04 -6.21 -38.98
C MET A 1 -15.82 -6.88 -37.83
N LYS A 2 -17.04 -7.41 -38.06
CA LYS A 2 -17.77 -8.18 -37.03
C LYS A 2 -17.04 -9.44 -36.52
N ILE A 3 -16.36 -10.18 -37.41
CA ILE A 3 -15.65 -11.43 -37.04
C ILE A 3 -14.43 -11.15 -36.14
N THR A 4 -13.76 -10.02 -36.32
CA THR A 4 -12.60 -9.63 -35.51
C THR A 4 -13.02 -9.15 -34.11
N GLU A 5 -14.15 -8.45 -34.00
CA GLU A 5 -14.75 -8.16 -32.69
C GLU A 5 -15.24 -9.43 -32.01
N GLN A 6 -15.89 -10.35 -32.74
CA GLN A 6 -16.40 -11.59 -32.17
C GLN A 6 -15.28 -12.55 -31.74
N LEU A 7 -14.15 -12.54 -32.46
CA LEU A 7 -12.92 -13.25 -32.08
C LEU A 7 -12.22 -12.59 -30.86
N TYR A 8 -12.25 -11.26 -30.78
CA TYR A 8 -11.74 -10.48 -29.65
C TYR A 8 -12.57 -10.73 -28.38
N TRP A 9 -13.90 -10.76 -28.49
CA TRP A 9 -14.82 -11.13 -27.41
C TRP A 9 -14.70 -12.60 -27.01
N SER A 10 -14.41 -13.53 -27.94
CA SER A 10 -14.15 -14.93 -27.58
C SER A 10 -12.78 -15.15 -26.92
N LEU A 11 -11.75 -14.37 -27.29
CA LEU A 11 -10.45 -14.38 -26.62
C LEU A 11 -10.49 -13.76 -25.22
N LEU A 12 -11.37 -12.79 -25.00
CA LEU A 12 -11.69 -12.23 -23.68
C LEU A 12 -12.60 -13.14 -22.83
N SER A 13 -13.33 -14.07 -23.47
CA SER A 13 -14.24 -15.02 -22.83
C SER A 13 -13.59 -16.38 -22.55
N ASP A 14 -12.28 -16.54 -22.78
CA ASP A 14 -11.57 -17.75 -22.39
C ASP A 14 -11.40 -17.75 -20.88
N SER A 15 -12.24 -18.57 -20.22
CA SER A 15 -12.06 -18.92 -18.82
C SER A 15 -10.60 -19.33 -18.59
N PRO A 16 -9.91 -18.81 -17.55
CA PRO A 16 -8.50 -19.10 -17.38
C PRO A 16 -8.28 -20.61 -17.34
N PRO A 17 -7.20 -21.10 -17.95
CA PRO A 17 -7.01 -22.52 -18.13
C PRO A 17 -6.94 -23.20 -16.75
N ILE A 18 -7.47 -24.42 -16.66
CA ILE A 18 -7.66 -25.14 -15.39
C ILE A 18 -6.36 -25.27 -14.60
N TRP A 19 -5.23 -25.46 -15.30
CA TRP A 19 -3.91 -25.53 -14.67
C TRP A 19 -3.51 -24.22 -13.98
N ALA A 20 -3.89 -23.05 -14.53
CA ALA A 20 -3.59 -21.76 -13.93
C ALA A 20 -4.40 -21.53 -12.66
N LYS A 21 -5.69 -21.90 -12.67
CA LYS A 21 -6.55 -21.88 -11.48
C LYS A 21 -6.00 -22.81 -10.39
N ALA A 22 -5.58 -24.02 -10.77
CA ALA A 22 -5.01 -24.99 -9.81
C ALA A 22 -3.72 -24.47 -9.16
N ILE A 23 -2.78 -23.94 -9.95
CA ILE A 23 -1.52 -23.38 -9.44
C ILE A 23 -1.79 -22.15 -8.55
N GLY A 24 -2.66 -21.25 -9.00
CA GLY A 24 -3.07 -20.07 -8.23
C GLY A 24 -3.71 -20.44 -6.89
N GLY A 25 -4.59 -21.45 -6.88
CA GLY A 25 -5.23 -21.94 -5.66
C GLY A 25 -4.24 -22.56 -4.68
N VAL A 26 -3.30 -23.38 -5.15
CA VAL A 26 -2.24 -23.96 -4.30
C VAL A 26 -1.36 -22.86 -3.72
N SER A 27 -0.93 -21.90 -4.54
CA SER A 27 -0.13 -20.77 -4.07
C SER A 27 -0.88 -19.93 -3.04
N MET A 28 -2.17 -19.65 -3.26
CA MET A 28 -3.02 -18.93 -2.31
C MET A 28 -3.11 -19.69 -0.97
N LEU A 29 -3.29 -21.02 -0.99
CA LEU A 29 -3.38 -21.83 0.23
C LEU A 29 -2.07 -21.79 1.03
N ILE A 30 -0.93 -21.88 0.36
CA ILE A 30 0.39 -21.79 0.99
C ILE A 30 0.55 -20.41 1.64
N THR A 31 0.22 -19.34 0.91
CA THR A 31 0.30 -17.96 1.44
C THR A 31 -0.62 -17.75 2.64
N LEU A 32 -1.85 -18.26 2.59
CA LEU A 32 -2.78 -18.20 3.72
C LEU A 32 -2.23 -18.95 4.94
N PHE A 33 -1.70 -20.15 4.75
CA PHE A 33 -1.12 -20.95 5.83
C PHE A 33 0.06 -20.23 6.49
N LEU A 34 1.03 -19.77 5.70
CA LEU A 34 2.18 -19.03 6.22
C LEU A 34 1.76 -17.74 6.93
N SER A 35 0.82 -17.00 6.37
CA SER A 35 0.34 -15.76 6.99
C SER A 35 -0.40 -16.02 8.29
N MET A 36 -1.23 -17.06 8.36
CA MET A 36 -1.94 -17.43 9.59
C MET A 36 -0.97 -17.90 10.66
N PHE A 37 0.07 -18.64 10.29
CA PHE A 37 1.14 -19.02 11.21
C PHE A 37 1.88 -17.79 11.77
N LEU A 38 2.23 -16.83 10.89
CA LEU A 38 2.89 -15.59 11.30
C LEU A 38 2.00 -14.76 12.24
N LEU A 39 0.72 -14.61 11.91
CA LEU A 39 -0.25 -13.94 12.78
C LEU A 39 -0.37 -14.62 14.14
N PHE A 40 -0.48 -15.95 14.15
CA PHE A 40 -0.55 -16.72 15.39
C PHE A 40 0.70 -16.53 16.25
N GLN A 41 1.89 -16.50 15.66
CA GLN A 41 3.13 -16.27 16.38
C GLN A 41 3.15 -14.86 17.03
N HIS A 42 2.74 -13.82 16.29
CA HIS A 42 2.67 -12.47 16.83
C HIS A 42 1.59 -12.31 17.91
N LEU A 43 0.45 -12.99 17.77
CA LEU A 43 -0.64 -12.98 18.77
C LEU A 43 -0.32 -13.83 19.99
N SER A 44 0.47 -14.89 19.85
CA SER A 44 0.90 -15.75 20.96
C SER A 44 2.00 -15.08 21.79
N ALA A 45 2.93 -14.38 21.15
CA ALA A 45 3.96 -13.58 21.81
C ALA A 45 3.53 -12.11 22.01
N TYR A 46 2.32 -11.88 22.53
CA TYR A 46 1.73 -10.53 22.64
C TYR A 46 2.25 -9.74 23.85
N ASN A 47 3.51 -9.31 23.79
CA ASN A 47 4.18 -8.59 24.87
C ASN A 47 3.98 -7.07 24.84
N ASN A 48 3.91 -6.46 23.65
CA ASN A 48 3.83 -5.01 23.45
C ASN A 48 2.54 -4.65 22.67
N PRO A 49 1.40 -4.44 23.37
CA PRO A 49 0.10 -4.29 22.73
C PRO A 49 -0.01 -3.04 21.84
N GLU A 50 0.79 -2.01 22.11
CA GLU A 50 0.79 -0.76 21.36
C GLU A 50 1.40 -0.88 19.96
N GLU A 51 2.43 -1.71 19.81
CA GLU A 51 3.10 -2.00 18.54
C GLU A 51 2.35 -3.08 17.77
N GLN A 52 2.01 -4.18 18.45
CA GLN A 52 1.52 -5.40 17.81
C GLN A 52 0.13 -5.24 17.21
N LYS A 53 -0.76 -4.41 17.79
CA LYS A 53 -2.08 -4.15 17.20
C LYS A 53 -2.00 -3.54 15.80
N PHE A 54 -1.00 -2.68 15.56
CA PHE A 54 -0.80 -2.05 14.25
C PHE A 54 -0.08 -3.01 13.29
N LEU A 55 0.87 -3.80 13.80
CA LEU A 55 1.56 -4.82 13.04
C LEU A 55 0.61 -5.88 12.48
N VAL A 56 -0.37 -6.34 13.28
CA VAL A 56 -1.39 -7.30 12.84
C VAL A 56 -2.18 -6.76 11.63
N GLY A 57 -2.53 -5.48 11.64
CA GLY A 57 -3.18 -4.83 10.50
C GLY A 57 -2.33 -4.80 9.23
N VAL A 58 -1.00 -4.71 9.35
CA VAL A 58 -0.09 -4.78 8.19
C VAL A 58 0.03 -6.22 7.68
N ILE A 59 0.17 -7.20 8.58
CA ILE A 59 0.33 -8.62 8.20
C ILE A 59 -0.93 -9.15 7.50
N LEU A 60 -2.12 -8.72 7.93
CA LEU A 60 -3.40 -9.09 7.31
C LEU A 60 -3.54 -8.61 5.84
N MET A 61 -2.63 -7.78 5.34
CA MET A 61 -2.56 -7.44 3.90
C MET A 61 -2.28 -8.66 3.03
N VAL A 62 -1.35 -9.51 3.42
CA VAL A 62 -0.92 -10.69 2.65
C VAL A 62 -2.09 -11.66 2.35
N PRO A 63 -2.89 -12.10 3.34
CA PRO A 63 -3.99 -13.03 3.09
C PRO A 63 -5.14 -12.37 2.32
N CYS A 64 -5.43 -11.09 2.56
CA CYS A 64 -6.43 -10.34 1.79
C CYS A 64 -6.07 -10.29 0.31
N TYR A 65 -4.82 -9.97 -0.02
CA TYR A 65 -4.33 -9.91 -1.40
C TYR A 65 -4.31 -11.30 -2.06
N ALA A 66 -3.91 -12.34 -1.33
CA ALA A 66 -3.91 -13.70 -1.85
C ALA A 66 -5.32 -14.17 -2.25
N ILE A 67 -6.32 -13.92 -1.39
CA ILE A 67 -7.72 -14.26 -1.65
C ILE A 67 -8.25 -13.44 -2.84
N GLU A 68 -8.03 -12.13 -2.82
CA GLU A 68 -8.46 -11.23 -3.90
C GLU A 68 -7.88 -11.67 -5.26
N SER A 69 -6.57 -11.92 -5.32
CA SER A 69 -5.90 -12.36 -6.54
C SER A 69 -6.47 -13.68 -7.08
N TYR A 70 -6.82 -14.63 -6.21
CA TYR A 70 -7.45 -15.89 -6.62
C TYR A 70 -8.91 -15.70 -7.06
N VAL A 71 -9.69 -14.88 -6.35
CA VAL A 71 -11.08 -14.58 -6.70
C VAL A 71 -11.15 -13.87 -8.05
N SER A 72 -10.30 -12.87 -8.27
CA SER A 72 -10.16 -12.14 -9.53
C SER A 72 -9.79 -13.08 -10.69
N LEU A 73 -8.89 -14.05 -10.44
CA LEU A 73 -8.54 -15.08 -11.44
C LEU A 73 -9.72 -16.01 -11.78
N VAL A 74 -10.54 -16.41 -10.80
CA VAL A 74 -11.63 -17.36 -11.04
C VAL A 74 -12.84 -16.67 -11.68
N ASN A 75 -13.18 -15.47 -11.20
CA ASN A 75 -14.36 -14.70 -11.59
C ASN A 75 -13.96 -13.27 -11.96
N PRO A 76 -13.65 -13.02 -13.23
CA PRO A 76 -13.33 -11.67 -13.73
C PRO A 76 -14.48 -10.67 -13.56
N SER A 77 -15.72 -11.13 -13.39
CA SER A 77 -16.86 -10.23 -13.15
C SER A 77 -16.86 -9.61 -11.75
N ILE A 78 -16.14 -10.20 -10.78
CA ILE A 78 -16.05 -9.72 -9.40
C ILE A 78 -14.67 -9.06 -9.16
N SER A 79 -13.79 -9.04 -10.17
CA SER A 79 -12.43 -8.51 -10.01
C SER A 79 -12.46 -7.03 -9.63
N VAL A 80 -13.38 -6.26 -10.20
CA VAL A 80 -13.48 -4.81 -9.94
C VAL A 80 -13.91 -4.52 -8.50
N ASP A 81 -14.96 -5.20 -8.02
CA ASP A 81 -15.38 -5.11 -6.60
C ASP A 81 -14.25 -5.49 -5.63
N CYS A 82 -13.51 -6.55 -5.97
CA CYS A 82 -12.38 -7.02 -5.18
C CYS A 82 -11.19 -6.05 -5.19
N GLU A 83 -10.91 -5.40 -6.33
CA GLU A 83 -9.90 -4.36 -6.46
C GLU A 83 -10.23 -3.13 -5.61
N ILE A 84 -11.50 -2.71 -5.61
CA ILE A 84 -11.96 -1.59 -4.76
C ILE A 84 -11.78 -1.91 -3.28
N LEU A 85 -12.12 -3.14 -2.86
CA LEU A 85 -11.92 -3.60 -1.48
C LEU A 85 -10.42 -3.62 -1.11
N ARG A 86 -9.57 -4.03 -2.04
CA ARG A 86 -8.10 -4.00 -1.90
C ARG A 86 -7.58 -2.58 -1.71
N ASP A 87 -8.07 -1.63 -2.50
CA ASP A 87 -7.67 -0.23 -2.40
C ASP A 87 -8.06 0.40 -1.05
N CYS A 88 -9.25 0.06 -0.54
CA CYS A 88 -9.68 0.46 0.79
C CYS A 88 -8.77 -0.12 1.88
N TYR A 89 -8.40 -1.39 1.76
CA TYR A 89 -7.51 -2.05 2.70
C TYR A 89 -6.10 -1.45 2.69
N GLU A 90 -5.57 -1.09 1.52
CA GLU A 90 -4.24 -0.48 1.41
C GLU A 90 -4.17 0.87 2.15
N ALA A 91 -5.24 1.66 2.09
CA ALA A 91 -5.38 2.89 2.86
C ALA A 91 -5.28 2.62 4.38
N PHE A 92 -5.98 1.59 4.87
CA PHE A 92 -5.92 1.15 6.26
C PHE A 92 -4.53 0.62 6.65
N ALA A 93 -3.92 -0.21 5.81
CA ALA A 93 -2.60 -0.79 6.03
C ALA A 93 -1.51 0.31 6.14
N MET A 94 -1.58 1.35 5.30
CA MET A 94 -0.64 2.48 5.35
C MET A 94 -0.76 3.27 6.67
N TYR A 95 -1.98 3.46 7.18
CA TYR A 95 -2.19 4.06 8.50
C TYR A 95 -1.60 3.19 9.63
N CYS A 96 -1.88 1.89 9.61
CA CYS A 96 -1.31 0.92 10.55
C CYS A 96 0.21 0.94 10.51
N PHE A 97 0.81 0.92 9.32
CA PHE A 97 2.26 0.97 9.15
C PHE A 97 2.88 2.25 9.74
N GLY A 98 2.30 3.41 9.46
CA GLY A 98 2.77 4.68 10.02
C GLY A 98 2.71 4.70 11.56
N ARG A 99 1.61 4.22 12.14
CA ARG A 99 1.46 4.11 13.60
C ARG A 99 2.38 3.08 14.22
N TYR A 100 2.64 1.98 13.52
CA TYR A 100 3.59 0.95 13.92
C TYR A 100 5.01 1.52 14.02
N LEU A 101 5.48 2.28 13.01
CA LEU A 101 6.79 2.93 13.06
C LEU A 101 6.93 3.88 14.26
N VAL A 102 5.90 4.68 14.54
CA VAL A 102 5.89 5.58 15.71
C VAL A 102 5.92 4.80 17.02
N ALA A 103 5.22 3.66 17.09
CA ALA A 103 5.22 2.81 18.26
C ALA A 103 6.62 2.18 18.51
N CYS A 104 7.27 1.67 17.46
CA CYS A 104 8.63 1.11 17.55
C CYS A 104 9.70 2.14 17.97
N LEU A 105 9.46 3.42 17.72
CA LEU A 105 10.33 4.51 18.16
C LEU A 105 10.02 4.98 19.61
N GLY A 106 9.08 4.33 20.29
CA GLY A 106 8.70 4.63 21.66
C GLY A 106 7.72 5.80 21.79
N GLY A 107 6.91 6.07 20.76
CA GLY A 107 5.86 7.08 20.76
C GLY A 107 6.19 8.36 19.99
N GLU A 108 5.21 9.26 19.90
CA GLU A 108 5.28 10.48 19.08
C GLU A 108 6.37 11.45 19.57
N GLU A 109 6.47 11.67 20.89
CA GLU A 109 7.47 12.57 21.47
C GLU A 109 8.91 12.08 21.23
N ARG A 110 9.19 10.79 21.52
CA ARG A 110 10.50 10.19 21.28
C ARG A 110 10.85 10.16 19.79
N THR A 111 9.87 9.93 18.92
CA THR A 111 10.06 10.00 17.46
C THR A 111 10.51 11.39 17.04
N ILE A 112 9.84 12.44 17.52
CA ILE A 112 10.18 13.84 17.20
C ILE A 112 11.55 14.19 17.76
N GLU A 113 11.87 13.78 18.99
CA GLU A 113 13.19 14.00 19.60
C GLU A 113 14.30 13.29 18.81
N PHE A 114 14.08 12.03 18.41
CA PHE A 114 14.99 11.26 17.59
C PHE A 114 15.25 11.95 16.24
N LEU A 115 14.19 12.39 15.56
CA LEU A 115 14.30 13.14 14.30
C LEU A 115 15.04 14.47 14.49
N LYS A 116 14.75 15.23 15.56
CA LYS A 116 15.46 16.48 15.90
C LYS A 116 16.95 16.23 16.16
N ARG A 117 17.29 15.19 16.92
CA ARG A 117 18.68 14.83 17.23
C ARG A 117 19.46 14.46 15.98
N GLN A 118 18.86 13.66 15.10
CA GLN A 118 19.49 13.26 13.84
C GLN A 118 19.64 14.45 12.88
N GLY A 119 18.66 15.35 12.82
CA GLY A 119 18.75 16.61 12.07
C GLY A 119 19.79 17.59 12.62
N ALA A 120 19.90 17.73 13.95
CA ALA A 120 20.83 18.63 14.63
C ALA A 120 22.30 18.17 14.57
N THR A 121 22.54 16.85 14.53
CA THR A 121 23.91 16.30 14.43
C THR A 121 24.57 16.68 13.09
N SER A 122 23.81 17.14 12.10
CA SER A 122 24.33 17.61 10.81
C SER A 122 24.74 19.10 10.79
N SER A 123 24.41 19.90 11.83
CA SER A 123 24.70 21.35 11.82
C SER A 123 26.00 21.75 12.51
N ASN A 124 26.58 20.91 13.38
CA ASN A 124 27.61 21.34 14.33
C ASN A 124 29.00 20.69 14.18
N THR A 125 29.26 19.92 13.12
CA THR A 125 30.58 19.29 12.88
C THR A 125 31.11 19.60 11.47
N PRO A 126 32.05 20.56 11.32
CA PRO A 126 32.55 21.00 10.02
C PRO A 126 33.66 20.11 9.42
N LEU A 127 33.72 18.80 9.72
CA LEU A 127 34.95 18.02 9.48
C LEU A 127 34.80 16.61 8.91
N SER A 128 33.69 16.27 8.27
CA SER A 128 33.69 15.09 7.38
C SER A 128 32.60 15.19 6.31
N LYS A 129 33.00 15.17 5.03
CA LYS A 129 32.11 15.30 3.87
C LYS A 129 31.05 14.18 3.80
N ASP A 130 31.28 13.06 4.48
CA ASP A 130 30.34 11.93 4.58
C ASP A 130 29.28 12.10 5.69
N ALA A 131 29.46 13.07 6.60
CA ALA A 131 28.49 13.34 7.68
C ALA A 131 27.41 14.35 7.26
N PHE A 132 27.62 15.09 6.16
CA PHE A 132 26.68 16.10 5.65
C PHE A 132 25.40 15.50 5.04
N GLU A 133 25.42 14.20 4.71
CA GLU A 133 24.24 13.49 4.19
C GLU A 133 23.34 12.91 5.29
N LYS A 134 23.78 12.87 6.56
CA LYS A 134 23.10 12.08 7.61
C LYS A 134 21.85 12.72 8.23
N GLY A 135 21.54 13.99 7.94
CA GLY A 135 20.37 14.71 8.49
C GLY A 135 19.57 15.49 7.45
N VAL A 136 19.85 15.27 6.17
CA VAL A 136 19.20 15.94 5.05
C VAL A 136 18.69 14.88 4.08
N ILE A 137 17.37 14.77 3.95
CA ILE A 137 16.78 13.83 2.99
C ILE A 137 16.95 14.44 1.59
N LYS A 138 17.85 13.85 0.80
CA LYS A 138 17.93 14.10 -0.63
C LYS A 138 16.78 13.38 -1.31
N HIS A 139 15.98 14.12 -2.09
CA HIS A 139 14.88 13.51 -2.83
C HIS A 139 15.43 12.67 -3.99
N PRO A 140 14.79 11.55 -4.34
CA PRO A 140 15.15 10.80 -5.55
C PRO A 140 14.84 11.62 -6.82
N PHE A 141 15.51 11.29 -7.92
CA PHE A 141 15.20 11.85 -9.24
C PHE A 141 13.75 11.49 -9.64
N PRO A 142 12.93 12.41 -10.19
CA PRO A 142 13.24 13.79 -10.63
C PRO A 142 12.97 14.88 -9.58
N MET A 143 12.40 14.51 -8.42
CA MET A 143 11.97 15.42 -7.37
C MET A 143 13.13 16.29 -6.81
N ASN A 144 14.37 15.79 -6.89
CA ASN A 144 15.58 16.51 -6.49
C ASN A 144 15.80 17.85 -7.19
N TYR A 145 15.25 18.04 -8.40
CA TYR A 145 15.39 19.32 -9.14
C TYR A 145 14.36 20.38 -8.72
N ILE A 146 13.23 19.94 -8.18
CA ILE A 146 12.09 20.81 -7.87
C ILE A 146 12.04 21.14 -6.38
N LEU A 147 12.33 20.15 -5.53
CA LEU A 147 12.24 20.29 -4.08
C LEU A 147 13.61 20.48 -3.46
N LYS A 148 13.73 21.53 -2.63
CA LYS A 148 14.90 21.70 -1.77
C LYS A 148 14.97 20.55 -0.76
N PRO A 149 16.18 20.10 -0.40
CA PRO A 149 16.35 19.03 0.58
C PRO A 149 15.65 19.33 1.91
N TRP A 150 14.93 18.34 2.45
CA TRP A 150 14.19 18.48 3.70
C TRP A 150 15.09 18.20 4.91
N LYS A 151 14.97 19.05 5.95
CA LYS A 151 15.65 18.86 7.23
C LYS A 151 14.82 17.95 8.14
N LEU A 152 15.48 16.98 8.77
CA LEU A 152 14.85 16.12 9.77
C LEU A 152 14.45 16.93 11.01
N GLY A 153 13.19 16.81 11.44
CA GLY A 153 12.66 17.52 12.60
C GLY A 153 11.15 17.36 12.76
N GLU A 154 10.56 18.16 13.64
CA GLU A 154 9.12 18.10 13.95
C GLU A 154 8.23 18.44 12.76
N TRP A 155 8.61 19.46 11.99
CA TRP A 155 7.87 19.85 10.79
C TRP A 155 7.83 18.72 9.75
N PHE A 156 8.94 18.00 9.56
CA PHE A 156 9.00 16.84 8.68
C PHE A 156 8.10 15.70 9.17
N TYR A 157 8.08 15.43 10.48
CA TYR A 157 7.17 14.46 11.06
C TYR A 157 5.70 14.82 10.82
N GLN A 158 5.33 16.09 10.99
CA GLN A 158 3.97 16.57 10.70
C GLN A 158 3.60 16.37 9.23
N ILE A 159 4.52 16.62 8.30
CA ILE A 159 4.30 16.36 6.87
C ILE A 159 4.05 14.88 6.61
N ILE A 160 4.83 13.98 7.20
CA ILE A 160 4.58 12.54 7.05
C ILE A 160 3.19 12.18 7.56
N LYS A 161 2.81 12.66 8.75
CA LYS A 161 1.49 12.41 9.36
C LYS A 161 0.36 12.92 8.45
N ILE A 162 0.48 14.14 7.95
CA ILE A 162 -0.48 14.73 6.99
C ILE A 162 -0.48 13.93 5.69
N GLY A 163 0.68 13.54 5.17
CA GLY A 163 0.81 12.79 3.92
C GLY A 163 0.15 11.42 3.99
N ILE A 164 0.28 10.69 5.10
CA ILE A 164 -0.40 9.41 5.32
C ILE A 164 -1.91 9.60 5.32
N VAL A 165 -2.41 10.62 6.03
CA VAL A 165 -3.85 10.92 6.08
C VAL A 165 -4.36 11.37 4.72
N GLN A 166 -3.62 12.22 4.02
CA GLN A 166 -3.95 12.70 2.68
C GLN A 166 -4.03 11.52 1.69
N TYR A 167 -3.04 10.65 1.70
CA TYR A 167 -3.03 9.45 0.88
C TYR A 167 -4.25 8.56 1.17
N MET A 168 -4.56 8.33 2.45
CA MET A 168 -5.72 7.55 2.85
C MET A 168 -7.02 8.15 2.31
N ILE A 169 -7.21 9.48 2.46
CA ILE A 169 -8.41 10.17 1.94
C ILE A 169 -8.49 10.07 0.41
N ILE A 170 -7.40 10.35 -0.30
CA ILE A 170 -7.38 10.30 -1.77
C ILE A 170 -7.72 8.88 -2.22
N LYS A 171 -7.06 7.86 -1.65
CA LYS A 171 -7.27 6.48 -2.07
C LYS A 171 -8.69 5.98 -1.78
N THR A 172 -9.25 6.29 -0.60
CA THR A 172 -10.64 5.94 -0.27
C THR A 172 -11.65 6.69 -1.15
N THR A 173 -11.43 7.99 -1.42
CA THR A 173 -12.34 8.76 -2.29
C THR A 173 -12.29 8.28 -3.73
N THR A 174 -11.12 7.95 -4.26
CA THR A 174 -10.97 7.33 -5.58
C THR A 174 -11.66 5.97 -5.65
N ALA A 175 -11.54 5.12 -4.61
CA ALA A 175 -12.22 3.83 -4.56
C ALA A 175 -13.76 4.00 -4.56
N ILE A 176 -14.30 4.93 -3.76
CA ILE A 176 -15.74 5.23 -3.76
C ILE A 176 -16.20 5.78 -5.11
N LEU A 177 -15.38 6.64 -5.74
CA LEU A 177 -15.67 7.17 -7.06
C LEU A 177 -15.70 6.05 -8.12
N ALA A 178 -14.79 5.08 -8.03
CA ALA A 178 -14.77 3.91 -8.91
C ALA A 178 -16.07 3.08 -8.78
N VAL A 179 -16.52 2.77 -7.54
CA VAL A 179 -17.82 2.10 -7.31
C VAL A 179 -18.96 2.86 -7.97
N PHE A 180 -18.97 4.18 -7.79
CA PHE A 180 -20.02 5.03 -8.34
C PHE A 180 -20.00 4.99 -9.88
N LEU A 181 -18.84 5.15 -10.51
CA LEU A 181 -18.69 5.11 -11.97
C LEU A 181 -19.03 3.74 -12.56
N GLU A 182 -18.72 2.66 -11.83
CA GLU A 182 -19.09 1.30 -12.20
C GLU A 182 -20.61 1.09 -12.15
N ALA A 183 -21.28 1.64 -11.13
CA ALA A 183 -22.74 1.61 -11.05
C ALA A 183 -23.44 2.32 -12.22
N PHE A 184 -22.80 3.32 -12.84
CA PHE A 184 -23.30 3.98 -14.07
C PHE A 184 -22.85 3.30 -15.37
N GLY A 185 -22.01 2.26 -15.30
CA GLY A 185 -21.47 1.56 -16.46
C GLY A 185 -20.52 2.39 -17.33
N VAL A 186 -19.96 3.48 -16.76
CA VAL A 186 -18.99 4.37 -17.44
C VAL A 186 -17.55 4.01 -17.08
N TYR A 187 -17.36 3.27 -15.98
CA TYR A 187 -16.06 2.74 -15.58
C TYR A 187 -15.61 1.62 -16.53
N CYS A 188 -14.54 1.87 -17.28
CA CYS A 188 -13.96 0.88 -18.19
C CYS A 188 -12.63 0.40 -17.63
N ASP A 189 -12.68 -0.70 -16.89
CA ASP A 189 -11.49 -1.31 -16.34
C ASP A 189 -10.51 -1.72 -17.46
N GLY A 190 -9.25 -1.31 -17.34
CA GLY A 190 -8.17 -1.63 -18.29
C GLY A 190 -8.27 -1.04 -19.71
N GLN A 191 -9.23 -0.16 -20.02
CA GLN A 191 -9.37 0.45 -21.36
C GLN A 191 -9.17 1.97 -21.37
N PHE A 192 -8.10 2.46 -22.01
CA PHE A 192 -7.85 3.89 -22.20
C PHE A 192 -8.71 4.47 -23.34
N LYS A 193 -10.01 4.63 -23.11
CA LYS A 193 -10.93 5.32 -24.02
C LYS A 193 -11.35 6.67 -23.44
N TRP A 194 -11.33 7.72 -24.25
CA TRP A 194 -11.76 9.08 -23.86
C TRP A 194 -13.22 9.19 -23.39
N SER A 195 -14.04 8.15 -23.65
CA SER A 195 -15.44 8.06 -23.24
C SER A 195 -15.65 7.36 -21.90
N CYS A 196 -14.60 6.78 -21.32
CA CYS A 196 -14.63 6.06 -20.05
C CYS A 196 -13.94 6.93 -18.98
N GLY A 197 -14.49 6.96 -17.77
CA GLY A 197 -14.04 7.80 -16.67
C GLY A 197 -13.76 6.99 -15.41
#